data_AF-A0A3D5WCK9-F1
#
_entry.id   AF-A0A3D5WCK9-F1
#
_cell.length_a   1.000
_cell.length_b   1.000
_cell.length_c   1.000
_cell.angle_alpha   90.00
_cell.angle_beta   90.00
_cell.angle_gamma   90.00
#
_symmetry.space_group_name_H-M   'P 1'
#
loop_
_entity.id
_entity.type
_entity.pdbx_description
1 polymer ?
#
loop_
_entity_poly.entity_id
_entity_poly.type
_entity_poly.pdbx_seq_one_letter_code
_entity_poly.pdbx_strand_id
1 'polypeptide(L)'
;MAFEITRSHYTGKIKEVTLGTGKRTVTVGGETSYPFYLFEGEMPNPPRIAMEIWDMEPEEWPKAVIEPFKDVLKDPAAWAKKCVEECSADMVIVQLKSTDPNGLNKGPGEASATVKKVCEAVDVPVIVWGCGDKGKDVEVLKKVAEDNQGKNLLLGPVEEANHKQIGASAMGFHQAVISSSPIDINLAKQLNVLLDNLGVSPEKIVIDPTTGGLGYGLEYSYSVMERIRMAALTQEDEKLQSPIINNLGNEIWKCKEVKLSLKEAPTLGDPAKRGVMLECIGAVSYLMAGSDILVLRHPESVKWVKEFMNLMMTGDMAMSSDKLVAKLNVINVKPEGDFPKIEKMKVEAKPKEEKKEDAPKASPKEEAKPKPKEEEKIAKKPEVAQGDKAKAEAKAKIEAETEAKARDEAKAKAEEEAERKSEKEAKAKAESEEEAKAVAEAKAKADAKAKEEVEKKAKKEAKAKAEAELEELKAKREREKEKREAKRIEVEAVQAAAGAARHATPAAVHLTHTERIIAYLNRVHKRS
;
A
#
# COMPACT_ATOMS: atom_id res chain seq x y z
N MET A 1 -11.43 10.94 47.72
CA MET A 1 -11.72 9.61 47.12
C MET A 1 -10.40 9.00 46.68
N ALA A 2 -10.30 7.68 46.57
CA ALA A 2 -9.18 7.05 45.86
C ALA A 2 -9.22 7.44 44.37
N PHE A 3 -8.09 7.36 43.69
CA PHE A 3 -8.05 7.40 42.23
C PHE A 3 -8.28 5.98 41.69
N GLU A 4 -9.17 5.86 40.72
CA GLU A 4 -9.49 4.62 40.03
C GLU A 4 -9.20 4.81 38.54
N ILE A 5 -8.55 3.83 37.92
CA ILE A 5 -8.18 3.91 36.50
C ILE A 5 -9.42 3.55 35.68
N THR A 6 -9.97 4.52 34.96
CA THR A 6 -11.01 4.28 33.94
C THR A 6 -10.48 3.27 32.93
N ARG A 7 -11.20 2.16 32.75
CA ARG A 7 -10.87 1.13 31.76
C ARG A 7 -11.81 1.15 30.56
N SER A 8 -11.27 0.84 29.39
CA SER A 8 -12.04 0.55 28.17
C SER A 8 -12.76 -0.80 28.26
N HIS A 9 -13.93 -0.92 27.63
CA HIS A 9 -14.62 -2.21 27.51
C HIS A 9 -14.37 -2.80 26.12
N TYR A 10 -13.48 -3.79 26.07
CA TYR A 10 -13.25 -4.62 24.90
C TYR A 10 -14.24 -5.79 24.85
N THR A 11 -14.52 -6.32 23.66
CA THR A 11 -15.31 -7.56 23.46
C THR A 11 -14.65 -8.50 22.47
N GLY A 12 -13.89 -7.97 21.50
CA GLY A 12 -13.08 -8.75 20.57
C GLY A 12 -11.62 -8.89 21.00
N LYS A 13 -10.94 -9.85 20.37
CA LYS A 13 -9.49 -10.11 20.46
C LYS A 13 -8.91 -10.10 19.03
N ILE A 14 -7.66 -9.67 18.86
CA ILE A 14 -6.95 -9.83 17.58
C ILE A 14 -6.52 -11.30 17.43
N LYS A 15 -6.76 -11.88 16.25
CA LYS A 15 -6.45 -13.27 15.93
C LYS A 15 -4.94 -13.46 15.81
N GLU A 16 -4.47 -14.62 16.25
CA GLU A 16 -3.04 -14.93 16.28
C GLU A 16 -2.62 -15.59 14.96
N VAL A 17 -1.64 -15.00 14.27
CA VAL A 17 -1.12 -15.52 12.99
C VAL A 17 0.30 -15.99 13.21
N THR A 18 0.54 -17.28 12.97
CA THR A 18 1.87 -17.91 13.09
C THR A 18 2.50 -18.11 11.71
N LEU A 19 3.71 -17.57 11.54
CA LEU A 19 4.46 -17.47 10.29
C LEU A 19 5.76 -18.27 10.35
N GLY A 20 6.22 -18.77 9.20
CA GLY A 20 7.39 -19.63 9.07
C GLY A 20 7.16 -21.03 9.65
N THR A 21 8.24 -21.78 9.84
CA THR A 21 8.23 -23.17 10.34
C THR A 21 9.44 -23.47 11.23
N GLY A 22 9.44 -24.60 11.93
CA GLY A 22 10.55 -25.03 12.77
C GLY A 22 10.57 -24.33 14.13
N LYS A 23 11.77 -24.03 14.65
CA LYS A 23 11.97 -23.52 16.02
C LYS A 23 11.87 -22.00 16.17
N ARG A 24 11.89 -21.25 15.07
CA ARG A 24 11.79 -19.78 15.03
C ARG A 24 10.55 -19.31 14.27
N THR A 25 9.46 -20.07 14.36
CA THR A 25 8.13 -19.56 14.01
C THR A 25 7.85 -18.27 14.77
N VAL A 26 7.30 -17.27 14.10
CA VAL A 26 6.90 -16.00 14.73
C VAL A 26 5.39 -15.93 14.74
N THR A 27 4.82 -15.75 15.92
CA THR A 27 3.40 -15.45 16.12
C THR A 27 3.23 -13.95 16.38
N VAL A 28 2.19 -13.37 15.79
CA VAL A 28 1.78 -11.96 15.94
C VAL A 28 0.27 -11.86 16.16
N GLY A 29 -0.16 -10.74 16.75
CA GLY A 29 -1.53 -10.55 17.19
C GLY A 29 -1.79 -11.17 18.57
N GLY A 30 -3.08 -11.28 18.92
CA GLY A 30 -3.51 -11.81 20.21
C GLY A 30 -3.95 -10.74 21.21
N GLU A 31 -3.92 -9.47 20.84
CA GLU A 31 -4.23 -8.34 21.71
C GLU A 31 -5.70 -8.37 22.16
N THR A 32 -5.93 -8.08 23.44
CA THR A 32 -7.28 -7.89 24.02
C THR A 32 -7.55 -6.45 24.48
N SER A 33 -6.61 -5.53 24.22
CA SER A 33 -6.73 -4.08 24.44
C SER A 33 -6.06 -3.28 23.32
N TYR A 34 -6.15 -1.95 23.38
CA TYR A 34 -5.36 -1.07 22.50
C TYR A 34 -3.84 -1.24 22.71
N PRO A 35 -3.00 -0.80 21.75
CA PRO A 35 -1.56 -1.08 21.73
C PRO A 35 -0.85 -0.62 22.99
N PHE A 36 -0.12 -1.54 23.63
CA PHE A 36 0.59 -1.35 24.90
C PHE A 36 -0.29 -0.92 26.10
N TYR A 37 -1.63 -1.04 26.03
CA TYR A 37 -2.52 -0.72 27.17
C TYR A 37 -2.60 -1.90 28.17
N LEU A 38 -1.43 -2.41 28.57
CA LEU A 38 -1.23 -3.61 29.40
C LEU A 38 -1.81 -3.50 30.83
N PHE A 39 -2.30 -2.32 31.21
CA PHE A 39 -3.03 -2.07 32.46
C PHE A 39 -4.52 -2.46 32.38
N GLU A 40 -5.06 -2.74 31.18
CA GLU A 40 -6.47 -3.08 30.95
C GLU A 40 -6.71 -4.23 29.96
N GLY A 41 -5.66 -4.82 29.38
CA GLY A 41 -5.74 -6.05 28.60
C GLY A 41 -4.37 -6.71 28.39
N GLU A 42 -4.34 -7.75 27.57
CA GLU A 42 -3.18 -8.58 27.29
C GLU A 42 -2.64 -8.33 25.87
N MET A 43 -1.31 -8.42 25.72
CA MET A 43 -0.61 -8.44 24.44
C MET A 43 0.38 -9.61 24.46
N PRO A 44 -0.06 -10.85 24.21
CA PRO A 44 0.73 -12.06 24.44
C PRO A 44 1.91 -12.18 23.47
N ASN A 45 1.75 -11.66 22.24
CA ASN A 45 2.82 -11.55 21.26
C ASN A 45 3.18 -10.06 21.10
N PRO A 46 4.40 -9.62 21.45
CA PRO A 46 4.82 -8.26 21.13
C PRO A 46 5.01 -8.10 19.60
N PRO A 47 4.97 -6.85 19.08
CA PRO A 47 5.22 -6.59 17.65
C PRO A 47 6.59 -7.09 17.19
N ARG A 48 6.76 -7.21 15.88
CA ARG A 48 7.91 -7.85 15.23
C ARG A 48 8.48 -6.98 14.13
N ILE A 49 9.79 -7.05 13.94
CA ILE A 49 10.48 -6.27 12.90
C ILE A 49 11.00 -7.21 11.81
N ALA A 50 10.40 -7.05 10.62
CA ALA A 50 10.91 -7.58 9.37
C ALA A 50 11.94 -6.62 8.78
N MET A 51 13.04 -7.14 8.24
CA MET A 51 14.02 -6.31 7.51
C MET A 51 13.92 -6.46 5.99
N GLU A 52 13.88 -5.32 5.31
CA GLU A 52 13.72 -5.23 3.85
C GLU A 52 15.00 -5.57 3.09
N ILE A 53 14.89 -6.55 2.18
CA ILE A 53 15.89 -6.86 1.16
C ILE A 53 15.23 -6.86 -0.22
N TRP A 54 16.01 -6.60 -1.28
CA TRP A 54 15.54 -6.63 -2.67
C TRP A 54 16.10 -7.85 -3.41
N ASP A 55 15.40 -8.31 -4.45
CA ASP A 55 15.83 -9.39 -5.36
C ASP A 55 16.77 -8.92 -6.50
N MET A 56 17.24 -7.68 -6.40
CA MET A 56 18.21 -7.00 -7.26
C MET A 56 18.95 -5.93 -6.46
N GLU A 57 20.13 -5.52 -6.95
CA GLU A 57 20.90 -4.42 -6.34
C GLU A 57 20.13 -3.08 -6.46
N PRO A 58 20.00 -2.28 -5.38
CA PRO A 58 19.26 -1.03 -5.41
C PRO A 58 20.11 0.16 -5.88
N GLU A 59 19.88 0.64 -7.11
CA GLU A 59 20.67 1.72 -7.72
C GLU A 59 20.44 3.12 -7.10
N GLU A 60 19.20 3.48 -6.74
CA GLU A 60 18.86 4.84 -6.26
C GLU A 60 18.87 5.03 -4.72
N TRP A 61 19.36 4.06 -3.94
CA TRP A 61 19.26 4.15 -2.48
C TRP A 61 20.20 5.24 -1.90
N PRO A 62 19.76 6.00 -0.87
CA PRO A 62 20.65 6.90 -0.15
C PRO A 62 21.85 6.18 0.45
N LYS A 63 23.04 6.80 0.39
CA LYS A 63 24.28 6.23 0.96
C LYS A 63 24.12 5.75 2.41
N ALA A 64 23.35 6.48 3.22
CA ALA A 64 23.07 6.13 4.62
C ALA A 64 22.51 4.71 4.81
N VAL A 65 21.74 4.18 3.83
CA VAL A 65 21.18 2.82 3.89
C VAL A 65 21.88 1.81 2.96
N ILE A 66 22.77 2.27 2.09
CA ILE A 66 23.71 1.41 1.35
C ILE A 66 24.89 0.98 2.25
N GLU A 67 25.48 1.90 3.02
CA GLU A 67 26.71 1.67 3.78
C GLU A 67 26.69 0.44 4.72
N PRO A 68 25.58 0.09 5.42
CA PRO A 68 25.51 -1.12 6.25
C PRO A 68 25.53 -2.44 5.47
N PHE A 69 25.12 -2.43 4.19
CA PHE A 69 24.87 -3.64 3.38
C PHE A 69 25.71 -3.72 2.09
N LYS A 70 26.58 -2.75 1.82
CA LYS A 70 27.40 -2.62 0.58
C LYS A 70 28.21 -3.86 0.16
N ASP A 71 28.45 -4.77 1.09
CA ASP A 71 29.10 -6.06 0.94
C ASP A 71 28.15 -7.21 0.52
N VAL A 72 26.84 -7.04 0.72
CA VAL A 72 25.80 -8.07 0.49
C VAL A 72 24.66 -7.64 -0.45
N LEU A 73 24.54 -6.36 -0.85
CA LEU A 73 23.46 -5.84 -1.73
C LEU A 73 23.23 -6.61 -3.05
N LYS A 74 24.23 -7.40 -3.51
CA LYS A 74 24.17 -8.21 -4.74
C LYS A 74 23.71 -9.65 -4.53
N ASP A 75 23.66 -10.12 -3.29
CA ASP A 75 23.24 -11.48 -2.93
C ASP A 75 22.13 -11.40 -1.87
N PRO A 76 20.85 -11.55 -2.29
CA PRO A 76 19.71 -11.52 -1.37
C PRO A 76 19.80 -12.56 -0.24
N ALA A 77 20.48 -13.69 -0.44
CA ALA A 77 20.63 -14.72 0.58
C ALA A 77 21.68 -14.34 1.63
N ALA A 78 22.80 -13.74 1.21
CA ALA A 78 23.78 -13.16 2.14
C ALA A 78 23.22 -11.94 2.88
N TRP A 79 22.42 -11.10 2.19
CA TRP A 79 21.77 -9.95 2.78
C TRP A 79 20.71 -10.36 3.82
N ALA A 80 19.88 -11.37 3.52
CA ALA A 80 18.95 -11.96 4.48
C ALA A 80 19.65 -12.43 5.77
N LYS A 81 20.79 -13.13 5.63
CA LYS A 81 21.61 -13.54 6.78
C LYS A 81 22.11 -12.35 7.57
N LYS A 82 22.69 -11.33 6.93
CA LYS A 82 23.20 -10.13 7.60
C LYS A 82 22.10 -9.40 8.40
N CYS A 83 20.88 -9.33 7.85
CA CYS A 83 19.72 -8.79 8.57
C CYS A 83 19.37 -9.58 9.84
N VAL A 84 19.46 -10.92 9.82
CA VAL A 84 19.17 -11.77 10.99
C VAL A 84 20.33 -11.79 11.99
N GLU A 85 21.55 -12.01 11.52
CA GLU A 85 22.75 -12.28 12.33
C GLU A 85 23.37 -11.02 12.93
N GLU A 86 23.51 -9.93 12.15
CA GLU A 86 24.11 -8.67 12.61
C GLU A 86 23.05 -7.64 13.03
N CYS A 87 21.93 -7.57 12.32
CA CYS A 87 20.91 -6.54 12.54
C CYS A 87 19.73 -7.00 13.43
N SER A 88 19.75 -8.26 13.89
CA SER A 88 18.76 -8.84 14.81
C SER A 88 17.30 -8.80 14.31
N ALA A 89 17.07 -8.98 13.01
CA ALA A 89 15.72 -9.07 12.45
C ALA A 89 14.91 -10.25 13.01
N ASP A 90 13.61 -10.05 13.27
CA ASP A 90 12.69 -11.13 13.65
C ASP A 90 12.22 -11.94 12.44
N MET A 91 12.19 -11.29 11.27
CA MET A 91 11.70 -11.80 9.98
C MET A 91 12.49 -11.11 8.85
N VAL A 92 12.44 -11.66 7.63
CA VAL A 92 12.99 -10.99 6.43
C VAL A 92 11.88 -10.79 5.41
N ILE A 93 11.84 -9.63 4.74
CA ILE A 93 10.92 -9.36 3.64
C ILE A 93 11.68 -9.18 2.33
N VAL A 94 11.40 -10.07 1.37
CA VAL A 94 11.95 -10.03 0.01
C VAL A 94 11.02 -9.21 -0.87
N GLN A 95 11.48 -8.02 -1.28
CA GLN A 95 10.82 -7.20 -2.29
C GLN A 95 11.24 -7.67 -3.69
N LEU A 96 10.28 -8.15 -4.48
CA LEU A 96 10.50 -8.65 -5.84
C LEU A 96 10.51 -7.51 -6.87
N LYS A 97 11.36 -6.49 -6.64
CA LYS A 97 11.44 -5.31 -7.52
C LYS A 97 11.85 -5.69 -8.94
N SER A 98 12.67 -6.73 -9.11
CA SER A 98 13.17 -7.15 -10.42
C SER A 98 12.12 -7.81 -11.32
N THR A 99 10.93 -8.13 -10.81
CA THR A 99 9.83 -8.63 -11.63
C THR A 99 8.99 -7.54 -12.30
N ASP A 100 9.18 -6.25 -11.95
CA ASP A 100 8.44 -5.13 -12.57
C ASP A 100 8.49 -5.22 -14.12
N PRO A 101 7.32 -5.29 -14.81
CA PRO A 101 7.25 -5.31 -16.27
C PRO A 101 7.94 -4.14 -16.98
N ASN A 102 8.11 -3.01 -16.29
CA ASN A 102 8.76 -1.79 -16.78
C ASN A 102 10.26 -1.74 -16.44
N GLY A 103 10.73 -2.63 -15.56
CA GLY A 103 12.12 -2.77 -15.13
C GLY A 103 12.79 -3.99 -15.74
N LEU A 104 13.37 -4.85 -14.90
CA LEU A 104 14.05 -6.08 -15.35
C LEU A 104 13.09 -7.19 -15.79
N ASN A 105 11.79 -7.11 -15.45
CA ASN A 105 10.72 -8.02 -15.87
C ASN A 105 11.03 -9.53 -15.68
N LYS A 106 11.84 -9.91 -14.68
CA LYS A 106 12.30 -11.30 -14.47
C LYS A 106 11.15 -12.31 -14.43
N GLY A 107 11.41 -13.55 -14.85
CA GLY A 107 10.40 -14.60 -14.88
C GLY A 107 10.00 -15.10 -13.47
N PRO A 108 8.76 -15.62 -13.29
CA PRO A 108 8.30 -16.21 -12.02
C PRO A 108 9.25 -17.27 -11.44
N GLY A 109 9.91 -18.07 -12.29
CA GLY A 109 10.90 -19.07 -11.85
C GLY A 109 12.19 -18.48 -11.29
N GLU A 110 12.66 -17.34 -11.80
CA GLU A 110 13.86 -16.65 -11.29
C GLU A 110 13.61 -15.97 -9.94
N ALA A 111 12.44 -15.32 -9.82
CA ALA A 111 11.98 -14.76 -8.56
C ALA A 111 11.79 -15.86 -7.50
N SER A 112 11.12 -16.95 -7.86
CA SER A 112 10.91 -18.11 -6.98
C SER A 112 12.23 -18.78 -6.54
N ALA A 113 13.19 -18.95 -7.45
CA ALA A 113 14.52 -19.45 -7.12
C ALA A 113 15.30 -18.50 -6.19
N THR A 114 15.07 -17.19 -6.29
CA THR A 114 15.67 -16.18 -5.40
C THR A 114 15.06 -16.23 -4.00
N VAL A 115 13.72 -16.28 -3.89
CA VAL A 115 13.01 -16.51 -2.61
C VAL A 115 13.45 -17.81 -1.97
N LYS A 116 13.56 -18.90 -2.74
CA LYS A 116 13.99 -20.20 -2.22
C LYS A 116 15.38 -20.16 -1.59
N LYS A 117 16.35 -19.50 -2.23
CA LYS A 117 17.70 -19.27 -1.67
C LYS A 117 17.64 -18.51 -0.34
N VAL A 118 16.79 -17.49 -0.22
CA VAL A 118 16.57 -16.76 1.05
C VAL A 118 15.97 -17.70 2.11
N CYS A 119 14.95 -18.47 1.76
CA CYS A 119 14.29 -19.48 2.62
C CYS A 119 15.17 -20.70 2.97
N GLU A 120 16.35 -20.84 2.37
CA GLU A 120 17.39 -21.82 2.70
C GLU A 120 18.57 -21.18 3.45
N ALA A 121 18.72 -19.85 3.37
CA ALA A 121 19.79 -19.09 4.01
C ALA A 121 19.45 -18.61 5.42
N VAL A 122 18.17 -18.35 5.74
CA VAL A 122 17.74 -17.93 7.08
C VAL A 122 16.77 -18.93 7.73
N ASP A 123 16.75 -18.91 9.06
CA ASP A 123 15.91 -19.73 9.93
C ASP A 123 14.67 -18.98 10.47
N VAL A 124 14.56 -17.68 10.20
CA VAL A 124 13.38 -16.84 10.51
C VAL A 124 12.29 -16.93 9.43
N PRO A 125 11.05 -16.49 9.71
CA PRO A 125 10.00 -16.42 8.70
C PRO A 125 10.32 -15.41 7.59
N VAL A 126 9.96 -15.79 6.37
CA VAL A 126 10.16 -14.97 5.17
C VAL A 126 8.81 -14.45 4.67
N ILE A 127 8.76 -13.14 4.48
CA ILE A 127 7.68 -12.41 3.81
C ILE A 127 8.11 -12.20 2.35
N VAL A 128 7.20 -12.34 1.41
CA VAL A 128 7.45 -12.09 -0.01
C VAL A 128 6.48 -11.04 -0.51
N TRP A 129 7.03 -9.96 -1.07
CA TRP A 129 6.28 -8.81 -1.54
C TRP A 129 6.52 -8.62 -3.04
N GLY A 130 5.44 -8.59 -3.81
CA GLY A 130 5.46 -8.43 -5.27
C GLY A 130 5.97 -7.07 -5.76
N CYS A 131 5.97 -6.89 -7.07
CA CYS A 131 6.37 -5.64 -7.71
C CYS A 131 5.28 -4.56 -7.68
N GLY A 132 4.01 -4.95 -7.49
CA GLY A 132 2.84 -4.06 -7.52
C GLY A 132 2.06 -4.08 -8.83
N ASP A 133 2.54 -4.79 -9.87
CA ASP A 133 1.70 -5.08 -11.03
C ASP A 133 0.79 -6.29 -10.77
N LYS A 134 -0.51 -6.07 -10.98
CA LYS A 134 -1.58 -7.03 -10.63
C LYS A 134 -1.57 -8.30 -11.47
N GLY A 135 -1.04 -8.26 -12.69
CA GLY A 135 -0.90 -9.44 -13.55
C GLY A 135 0.36 -10.22 -13.19
N LYS A 136 1.50 -9.52 -13.13
CA LYS A 136 2.80 -10.10 -12.81
C LYS A 136 2.83 -10.74 -11.43
N ASP A 137 2.30 -10.07 -10.41
CA ASP A 137 2.29 -10.58 -9.04
C ASP A 137 1.42 -11.86 -8.91
N VAL A 138 0.39 -12.04 -9.74
CA VAL A 138 -0.36 -13.30 -9.80
C VAL A 138 0.50 -14.44 -10.33
N GLU A 139 1.27 -14.22 -11.39
CA GLU A 139 2.17 -15.25 -11.95
C GLU A 139 3.31 -15.58 -10.98
N VAL A 140 3.94 -14.54 -10.44
CA VAL A 140 5.12 -14.62 -9.57
C VAL A 140 4.76 -15.23 -8.22
N LEU A 141 3.79 -14.68 -7.49
CA LEU A 141 3.47 -15.14 -6.12
C LEU A 141 2.83 -16.53 -6.13
N LYS A 142 2.11 -16.91 -7.19
CA LYS A 142 1.67 -18.31 -7.39
C LYS A 142 2.86 -19.26 -7.49
N LYS A 143 3.89 -18.91 -8.28
CA LYS A 143 5.06 -19.78 -8.46
C LYS A 143 5.93 -19.84 -7.19
N VAL A 144 6.09 -18.72 -6.49
CA VAL A 144 6.71 -18.68 -5.16
C VAL A 144 5.97 -19.59 -4.17
N ALA A 145 4.64 -19.52 -4.13
CA ALA A 145 3.82 -20.33 -3.23
C ALA A 145 3.99 -21.84 -3.48
N GLU A 146 4.05 -22.26 -4.76
CA GLU A 146 4.25 -23.64 -5.22
C GLU A 146 5.64 -24.18 -4.82
N ASP A 147 6.72 -23.52 -5.26
CA ASP A 147 8.10 -24.03 -5.05
C ASP A 147 8.56 -24.01 -3.59
N ASN A 148 7.85 -23.24 -2.75
CA ASN A 148 8.10 -23.09 -1.32
C ASN A 148 6.93 -23.61 -0.47
N GLN A 149 6.13 -24.57 -0.98
CA GLN A 149 5.03 -25.19 -0.26
C GLN A 149 5.47 -25.65 1.14
N GLY A 150 4.63 -25.39 2.15
CA GLY A 150 4.90 -25.80 3.53
C GLY A 150 5.98 -24.98 4.26
N LYS A 151 6.59 -23.96 3.64
CA LYS A 151 7.43 -22.97 4.35
C LYS A 151 6.61 -21.98 5.20
N ASN A 152 5.29 -21.89 4.97
CA ASN A 152 4.38 -20.98 5.67
C ASN A 152 4.85 -19.51 5.57
N LEU A 153 5.12 -19.09 4.34
CA LEU A 153 5.49 -17.72 3.95
C LEU A 153 4.30 -16.77 4.16
N LEU A 154 4.59 -15.48 4.30
CA LEU A 154 3.57 -14.43 4.20
C LEU A 154 3.67 -13.75 2.82
N LEU A 155 2.64 -13.88 1.99
CA LEU A 155 2.65 -13.45 0.58
C LEU A 155 1.79 -12.21 0.35
N GLY A 156 2.32 -11.21 -0.35
CA GLY A 156 1.57 -10.02 -0.75
C GLY A 156 2.19 -9.25 -1.92
N PRO A 157 1.59 -8.13 -2.34
CA PRO A 157 0.28 -7.64 -1.90
C PRO A 157 -0.86 -8.48 -2.49
N VAL A 158 -1.92 -8.70 -1.71
CA VAL A 158 -3.18 -9.28 -2.20
C VAL A 158 -4.25 -8.20 -2.14
N GLU A 159 -4.93 -7.93 -3.26
CA GLU A 159 -5.92 -6.88 -3.45
C GLU A 159 -7.24 -7.44 -4.02
N GLU A 160 -8.30 -6.62 -4.07
CA GLU A 160 -9.57 -6.98 -4.71
C GLU A 160 -9.39 -7.47 -6.16
N ALA A 161 -8.38 -7.00 -6.89
CA ALA A 161 -8.11 -7.41 -8.27
C ALA A 161 -7.55 -8.83 -8.43
N ASN A 162 -6.79 -9.36 -7.45
CA ASN A 162 -6.01 -10.59 -7.57
C ASN A 162 -6.23 -11.61 -6.43
N HIS A 163 -7.10 -11.30 -5.46
CA HIS A 163 -7.42 -12.15 -4.31
C HIS A 163 -7.76 -13.61 -4.65
N LYS A 164 -8.47 -13.87 -5.76
CA LYS A 164 -8.88 -15.23 -6.15
C LYS A 164 -7.67 -16.09 -6.50
N GLN A 165 -6.75 -15.54 -7.28
CA GLN A 165 -5.60 -16.28 -7.80
C GLN A 165 -4.52 -16.45 -6.73
N ILE A 166 -4.17 -15.38 -6.01
CA ILE A 166 -3.14 -15.45 -4.97
C ILE A 166 -3.68 -16.17 -3.73
N GLY A 167 -4.90 -15.86 -3.27
CA GLY A 167 -5.51 -16.49 -2.11
C GLY A 167 -5.73 -18.00 -2.28
N ALA A 168 -6.18 -18.46 -3.45
CA ALA A 168 -6.32 -19.89 -3.73
C ALA A 168 -4.94 -20.59 -3.80
N SER A 169 -3.91 -19.92 -4.34
CA SER A 169 -2.54 -20.46 -4.37
C SER A 169 -1.95 -20.55 -2.96
N ALA A 170 -2.11 -19.51 -2.15
CA ALA A 170 -1.65 -19.50 -0.76
C ALA A 170 -2.36 -20.59 0.07
N MET A 171 -3.69 -20.72 -0.06
CA MET A 171 -4.46 -21.79 0.59
C MET A 171 -3.99 -23.18 0.17
N GLY A 172 -3.83 -23.43 -1.14
CA GLY A 172 -3.41 -24.73 -1.68
C GLY A 172 -1.99 -25.15 -1.30
N PHE A 173 -1.09 -24.19 -1.06
CA PHE A 173 0.30 -24.44 -0.66
C PHE A 173 0.61 -24.11 0.82
N HIS A 174 -0.43 -23.89 1.64
CA HIS A 174 -0.38 -23.61 3.08
C HIS A 174 0.46 -22.39 3.49
N GLN A 175 0.37 -21.32 2.71
CA GLN A 175 0.98 -20.01 2.97
C GLN A 175 -0.03 -19.05 3.62
N ALA A 176 0.45 -17.95 4.21
CA ALA A 176 -0.34 -16.81 4.67
C ALA A 176 -0.39 -15.69 3.61
N VAL A 177 -1.35 -14.77 3.73
CA VAL A 177 -1.57 -13.65 2.79
C VAL A 177 -1.61 -12.28 3.46
N ILE A 178 -1.14 -11.27 2.75
CA ILE A 178 -1.26 -9.85 3.11
C ILE A 178 -2.43 -9.24 2.36
N SER A 179 -3.50 -8.97 3.09
CA SER A 179 -4.72 -8.30 2.61
C SER A 179 -4.47 -6.79 2.50
N SER A 180 -3.99 -6.36 1.33
CA SER A 180 -3.62 -4.98 1.01
C SER A 180 -4.83 -4.19 0.49
N SER A 181 -5.12 -3.07 1.15
CA SER A 181 -6.27 -2.20 0.83
C SER A 181 -5.89 -0.71 0.91
N PRO A 182 -6.39 0.16 0.02
CA PRO A 182 -5.92 1.54 -0.10
C PRO A 182 -6.58 2.47 0.93
N ILE A 183 -6.06 2.49 2.15
CA ILE A 183 -6.35 3.46 3.23
C ILE A 183 -7.87 3.68 3.46
N ASP A 184 -8.64 2.58 3.45
CA ASP A 184 -10.05 2.59 3.85
C ASP A 184 -10.47 1.29 4.57
N ILE A 185 -11.16 1.45 5.70
CA ILE A 185 -11.61 0.36 6.57
C ILE A 185 -12.69 -0.53 5.93
N ASN A 186 -13.52 0.03 5.05
CA ASN A 186 -14.56 -0.73 4.36
C ASN A 186 -13.92 -1.60 3.26
N LEU A 187 -12.91 -1.07 2.55
CA LEU A 187 -12.14 -1.85 1.57
C LEU A 187 -11.32 -2.95 2.24
N ALA A 188 -10.67 -2.68 3.38
CA ALA A 188 -10.00 -3.70 4.20
C ALA A 188 -10.98 -4.83 4.61
N LYS A 189 -12.16 -4.45 5.11
CA LYS A 189 -13.21 -5.42 5.47
C LYS A 189 -13.75 -6.19 4.27
N GLN A 190 -14.01 -5.51 3.14
CA GLN A 190 -14.51 -6.13 1.90
C GLN A 190 -13.51 -7.17 1.38
N LEU A 191 -12.22 -6.85 1.36
CA LEU A 191 -11.17 -7.77 0.92
C LEU A 191 -11.04 -8.98 1.85
N ASN A 192 -11.11 -8.79 3.17
CA ASN A 192 -11.13 -9.89 4.12
C ASN A 192 -12.38 -10.77 3.96
N VAL A 193 -13.55 -10.19 3.66
CA VAL A 193 -14.76 -10.95 3.30
C VAL A 193 -14.58 -11.72 1.98
N LEU A 194 -13.87 -11.18 0.99
CA LEU A 194 -13.58 -11.88 -0.27
C LEU A 194 -12.59 -13.05 -0.09
N LEU A 195 -11.61 -12.93 0.81
CA LEU A 195 -10.68 -14.00 1.18
C LEU A 195 -11.37 -15.10 2.02
N ASP A 196 -12.23 -14.70 2.96
CA ASP A 196 -13.04 -15.59 3.80
C ASP A 196 -14.02 -16.44 2.95
N ASN A 197 -14.72 -15.80 1.99
CA ASN A 197 -15.56 -16.49 1.00
C ASN A 197 -14.79 -17.41 0.04
N LEU A 198 -13.46 -17.25 -0.08
CA LEU A 198 -12.58 -18.13 -0.86
C LEU A 198 -12.10 -19.34 -0.03
N GLY A 199 -12.32 -19.34 1.29
CA GLY A 199 -11.87 -20.37 2.22
C GLY A 199 -10.53 -20.08 2.91
N VAL A 200 -9.95 -18.89 2.74
CA VAL A 200 -8.70 -18.52 3.41
C VAL A 200 -8.98 -18.31 4.91
N SER A 201 -8.36 -19.13 5.77
CA SER A 201 -8.52 -19.00 7.23
C SER A 201 -8.11 -17.61 7.71
N PRO A 202 -8.88 -16.96 8.62
CA PRO A 202 -8.47 -15.73 9.28
C PRO A 202 -7.11 -15.82 10.01
N GLU A 203 -6.69 -17.01 10.43
CA GLU A 203 -5.35 -17.29 11.02
C GLU A 203 -4.21 -17.29 9.98
N LYS A 204 -4.53 -17.01 8.72
CA LYS A 204 -3.62 -16.87 7.58
C LYS A 204 -3.73 -15.50 6.89
N ILE A 205 -4.43 -14.54 7.49
CA ILE A 205 -4.58 -13.18 6.94
C ILE A 205 -3.87 -12.18 7.85
N VAL A 206 -3.05 -11.31 7.25
CA VAL A 206 -2.51 -10.09 7.87
C VAL A 206 -2.99 -8.90 7.04
N ILE A 207 -3.44 -7.81 7.65
CA ILE A 207 -3.96 -6.63 6.96
C ILE A 207 -2.82 -5.64 6.68
N ASP A 208 -2.73 -5.17 5.43
CA ASP A 208 -2.00 -3.95 5.07
C ASP A 208 -3.04 -2.88 4.70
N PRO A 209 -3.26 -1.85 5.53
CA PRO A 209 -4.18 -0.75 5.24
C PRO A 209 -3.57 0.28 4.25
N THR A 210 -2.51 -0.12 3.52
CA THR A 210 -1.56 0.72 2.79
C THR A 210 -0.79 1.66 3.71
N THR A 211 0.52 1.47 3.75
CA THR A 211 1.44 2.27 4.57
C THR A 211 1.77 3.59 3.89
N GLY A 212 1.79 4.69 4.65
CA GLY A 212 2.18 6.03 4.19
C GLY A 212 3.53 6.45 4.78
N GLY A 213 4.25 7.31 4.07
CA GLY A 213 5.50 7.87 4.57
C GLY A 213 5.26 8.97 5.61
N LEU A 214 6.21 9.18 6.53
CA LEU A 214 6.15 10.30 7.48
C LEU A 214 6.24 11.63 6.72
N GLY A 215 5.18 12.44 6.77
CA GLY A 215 5.01 13.64 5.93
C GLY A 215 4.44 13.37 4.53
N TYR A 216 4.12 12.11 4.23
CA TYR A 216 3.59 11.60 2.97
C TYR A 216 2.39 10.66 3.22
N GLY A 217 1.42 11.14 4.01
CA GLY A 217 0.13 10.48 4.21
C GLY A 217 0.07 9.45 5.36
N LEU A 218 1.12 9.31 6.17
CA LEU A 218 1.14 8.45 7.36
C LEU A 218 -0.08 8.67 8.26
N GLU A 219 -0.53 9.92 8.39
CA GLU A 219 -1.68 10.34 9.19
C GLU A 219 -3.00 9.69 8.75
N TYR A 220 -3.18 9.39 7.46
CA TYR A 220 -4.37 8.71 6.94
C TYR A 220 -4.34 7.22 7.30
N SER A 221 -3.20 6.54 7.05
CA SER A 221 -3.01 5.12 7.43
C SER A 221 -3.10 4.92 8.94
N TYR A 222 -2.50 5.82 9.74
CA TYR A 222 -2.57 5.82 11.20
C TYR A 222 -4.04 5.87 11.67
N SER A 223 -4.82 6.81 11.13
CA SER A 223 -6.25 6.97 11.44
C SER A 223 -7.10 5.77 11.00
N VAL A 224 -6.71 5.07 9.92
CA VAL A 224 -7.38 3.84 9.47
C VAL A 224 -7.01 2.65 10.34
N MET A 225 -5.75 2.53 10.78
CA MET A 225 -5.30 1.49 11.70
C MET A 225 -5.99 1.58 13.06
N GLU A 226 -6.06 2.79 13.65
CA GLU A 226 -6.84 2.99 14.89
C GLU A 226 -8.30 2.58 14.70
N ARG A 227 -8.95 2.98 13.60
CA ARG A 227 -10.34 2.57 13.29
C ARG A 227 -10.50 1.06 13.11
N ILE A 228 -9.52 0.37 12.50
CA ILE A 228 -9.49 -1.09 12.37
C ILE A 228 -9.38 -1.74 13.75
N ARG A 229 -8.48 -1.26 14.61
CA ARG A 229 -8.32 -1.76 15.99
C ARG A 229 -9.56 -1.50 16.85
N MET A 230 -10.17 -0.31 16.76
CA MET A 230 -11.45 0.00 17.41
C MET A 230 -12.54 -0.97 16.97
N ALA A 231 -12.68 -1.23 15.66
CA ALA A 231 -13.69 -2.14 15.14
C ALA A 231 -13.45 -3.59 15.58
N ALA A 232 -12.20 -4.05 15.54
CA ALA A 232 -11.81 -5.40 15.95
C ALA A 232 -12.04 -5.66 17.45
N LEU A 233 -11.63 -4.73 18.31
CA LEU A 233 -11.56 -4.90 19.76
C LEU A 233 -12.83 -4.45 20.51
N THR A 234 -13.51 -3.36 20.07
CA THR A 234 -14.67 -2.80 20.79
C THR A 234 -16.02 -2.98 20.09
N GLN A 235 -16.00 -3.40 18.81
CA GLN A 235 -17.20 -3.64 17.99
C GLN A 235 -17.29 -5.07 17.45
N GLU A 236 -16.36 -5.94 17.89
CA GLU A 236 -16.29 -7.37 17.57
C GLU A 236 -16.34 -7.68 16.06
N ASP A 237 -15.71 -6.83 15.25
CA ASP A 237 -15.70 -7.01 13.80
C ASP A 237 -14.71 -8.10 13.40
N GLU A 238 -15.17 -9.36 13.41
CA GLU A 238 -14.37 -10.57 13.12
C GLU A 238 -13.54 -10.49 11.83
N LYS A 239 -14.01 -9.72 10.84
CA LYS A 239 -13.36 -9.55 9.53
C LYS A 239 -12.30 -8.44 9.55
N LEU A 240 -12.10 -7.78 10.68
CA LEU A 240 -11.02 -6.80 10.95
C LEU A 240 -10.12 -7.21 12.13
N GLN A 241 -10.46 -8.28 12.86
CA GLN A 241 -9.64 -8.89 13.93
C GLN A 241 -8.36 -9.60 13.44
N SER A 242 -7.80 -9.24 12.29
CA SER A 242 -6.52 -9.79 11.84
C SER A 242 -5.34 -8.93 12.34
N PRO A 243 -4.11 -9.48 12.41
CA PRO A 243 -2.91 -8.67 12.62
C PRO A 243 -2.69 -7.63 11.53
N ILE A 244 -1.88 -6.60 11.81
CA ILE A 244 -1.55 -5.52 10.86
C ILE A 244 -0.04 -5.50 10.56
N ILE A 245 0.30 -5.37 9.27
CA ILE A 245 1.65 -5.15 8.76
C ILE A 245 1.79 -3.75 8.16
N ASN A 246 2.96 -3.12 8.31
CA ASN A 246 3.28 -1.85 7.64
C ASN A 246 4.63 -1.93 6.90
N ASN A 247 4.61 -1.63 5.59
CA ASN A 247 5.79 -1.64 4.72
C ASN A 247 6.60 -0.32 4.81
N LEU A 248 6.96 0.09 6.04
CA LEU A 248 7.46 1.44 6.33
C LEU A 248 8.82 1.76 5.68
N GLY A 249 9.75 0.81 5.67
CA GLY A 249 11.09 1.00 5.09
C GLY A 249 11.06 1.45 3.62
N ASN A 250 10.16 0.86 2.83
CA ASN A 250 9.90 1.25 1.43
C ASN A 250 9.40 2.69 1.32
N GLU A 251 8.54 3.12 2.26
CA GLU A 251 7.93 4.46 2.24
C GLU A 251 8.87 5.56 2.70
N ILE A 252 9.65 5.34 3.77
CA ILE A 252 10.58 6.37 4.29
C ILE A 252 11.79 6.55 3.37
N TRP A 253 12.39 5.44 2.91
CA TRP A 253 13.66 5.51 2.18
C TRP A 253 13.52 5.88 0.69
N LYS A 254 12.28 6.09 0.19
CA LYS A 254 12.01 6.71 -1.13
C LYS A 254 11.74 8.22 -1.06
N CYS A 255 11.49 8.80 0.12
CA CYS A 255 11.18 10.22 0.31
C CYS A 255 12.31 11.14 -0.18
N LYS A 256 11.97 12.40 -0.51
CA LYS A 256 12.95 13.37 -1.01
C LYS A 256 14.00 13.71 0.06
N GLU A 257 13.54 13.84 1.31
CA GLU A 257 14.31 14.27 2.47
C GLU A 257 15.52 13.37 2.71
N VAL A 258 15.41 12.06 2.50
CA VAL A 258 16.52 11.11 2.69
C VAL A 258 17.53 11.11 1.53
N LYS A 259 17.14 11.60 0.34
CA LYS A 259 18.02 11.71 -0.83
C LYS A 259 18.81 13.03 -0.86
N LEU A 260 18.34 14.09 -0.20
CA LEU A 260 18.98 15.43 -0.21
C LEU A 260 20.27 15.51 0.60
N SER A 261 21.34 16.07 0.02
CA SER A 261 22.59 16.35 0.74
C SER A 261 22.47 17.54 1.72
N LEU A 262 23.48 17.69 2.58
CA LEU A 262 23.60 18.84 3.48
C LEU A 262 23.78 20.18 2.73
N LYS A 263 24.24 20.15 1.47
CA LYS A 263 24.38 21.37 0.63
C LYS A 263 23.04 21.82 0.06
N GLU A 264 22.17 20.88 -0.33
CA GLU A 264 20.86 21.18 -0.90
C GLU A 264 19.82 21.50 0.19
N ALA A 265 19.97 20.91 1.37
CA ALA A 265 19.05 21.07 2.50
C ALA A 265 19.80 21.27 3.84
N PRO A 266 20.55 22.38 4.01
CA PRO A 266 21.34 22.64 5.22
C PRO A 266 20.49 22.74 6.50
N THR A 267 19.21 23.11 6.37
CA THR A 267 18.26 23.20 7.49
C THR A 267 17.71 21.84 7.96
N LEU A 268 17.86 20.76 7.18
CA LEU A 268 17.37 19.42 7.52
C LEU A 268 18.41 18.57 8.27
N GLY A 269 19.50 19.17 8.77
CA GLY A 269 20.51 18.50 9.59
C GLY A 269 21.28 17.39 8.86
N ASP A 270 21.92 16.53 9.65
CA ASP A 270 22.81 15.45 9.21
C ASP A 270 22.09 14.40 8.31
N PRO A 271 22.41 14.31 7.01
CA PRO A 271 21.79 13.36 6.08
C PRO A 271 21.95 11.89 6.50
N ALA A 272 23.04 11.53 7.20
CA ALA A 272 23.28 10.14 7.63
C ALA A 272 22.31 9.70 8.74
N LYS A 273 21.84 10.65 9.55
CA LYS A 273 20.90 10.39 10.66
C LYS A 273 19.44 10.69 10.28
N ARG A 274 19.20 11.55 9.29
CA ARG A 274 17.86 12.02 8.89
C ARG A 274 16.92 10.87 8.54
N GLY A 275 17.34 9.92 7.70
CA GLY A 275 16.51 8.77 7.31
C GLY A 275 16.23 7.82 8.48
N VAL A 276 17.23 7.55 9.32
CA VAL A 276 17.09 6.77 10.55
C VAL A 276 16.05 7.39 11.48
N MET A 277 16.12 8.70 11.71
CA MET A 277 15.14 9.41 12.54
C MET A 277 13.72 9.40 11.96
N LEU A 278 13.56 9.59 10.65
CA LEU A 278 12.25 9.53 9.99
C LEU A 278 11.66 8.11 10.09
N GLU A 279 12.49 7.08 9.95
CA GLU A 279 12.09 5.67 10.09
C GLU A 279 11.71 5.32 11.53
N CYS A 280 12.50 5.72 12.53
CA CYS A 280 12.16 5.55 13.95
C CYS A 280 10.86 6.25 14.33
N ILE A 281 10.64 7.49 13.88
CA ILE A 281 9.42 8.25 14.21
C ILE A 281 8.20 7.59 13.56
N GLY A 282 8.28 7.24 12.27
CA GLY A 282 7.20 6.54 11.58
C GLY A 282 6.89 5.17 12.19
N ALA A 283 7.92 4.45 12.65
CA ALA A 283 7.78 3.16 13.32
C ALA A 283 7.05 3.29 14.66
N VAL A 284 7.46 4.25 15.50
CA VAL A 284 6.78 4.54 16.77
C VAL A 284 5.33 4.96 16.54
N SER A 285 5.04 5.81 15.54
CA SER A 285 3.66 6.15 15.17
C SER A 285 2.84 4.92 14.79
N TYR A 286 3.36 4.02 13.95
CA TYR A 286 2.61 2.82 13.56
C TYR A 286 2.48 1.77 14.67
N LEU A 287 3.45 1.66 15.58
CA LEU A 287 3.30 0.86 16.81
C LEU A 287 2.15 1.38 17.69
N MET A 288 2.04 2.71 17.88
CA MET A 288 0.95 3.29 18.67
C MET A 288 -0.43 3.14 18.00
N ALA A 289 -0.51 3.11 16.67
CA ALA A 289 -1.72 2.76 15.93
C ALA A 289 -2.01 1.25 15.88
N GLY A 290 -1.12 0.40 16.39
CA GLY A 290 -1.30 -1.05 16.50
C GLY A 290 -0.81 -1.84 15.30
N SER A 291 0.40 -1.56 14.83
CA SER A 291 1.16 -2.44 13.93
C SER A 291 1.78 -3.61 14.69
N ASP A 292 1.66 -4.83 14.15
CA ASP A 292 2.21 -6.03 14.76
C ASP A 292 3.42 -6.56 13.97
N ILE A 293 3.52 -6.20 12.69
CA ILE A 293 4.72 -6.41 11.86
C ILE A 293 5.14 -5.06 11.24
N LEU A 294 6.27 -4.53 11.67
CA LEU A 294 6.93 -3.41 11.00
C LEU A 294 7.97 -3.93 10.00
N VAL A 295 7.93 -3.44 8.77
CA VAL A 295 9.07 -3.53 7.84
C VAL A 295 9.95 -2.31 8.00
N LEU A 296 11.21 -2.51 8.40
CA LEU A 296 12.24 -1.46 8.44
C LEU A 296 13.41 -1.84 7.54
N ARG A 297 14.25 -0.86 7.19
CA ARG A 297 15.39 -1.04 6.28
C ARG A 297 16.74 -0.80 6.97
N HIS A 298 16.88 0.22 7.81
CA HIS A 298 18.19 0.57 8.38
C HIS A 298 18.44 -0.07 9.77
N PRO A 299 19.61 -0.72 10.02
CA PRO A 299 19.85 -1.47 11.26
C PRO A 299 19.75 -0.67 12.57
N GLU A 300 20.24 0.57 12.59
CA GLU A 300 20.13 1.42 13.79
C GLU A 300 18.66 1.77 14.10
N SER A 301 17.79 1.82 13.08
CA SER A 301 16.34 2.02 13.25
C SER A 301 15.72 0.81 13.94
N VAL A 302 16.05 -0.41 13.47
CA VAL A 302 15.59 -1.67 14.07
C VAL A 302 15.96 -1.74 15.55
N LYS A 303 17.23 -1.44 15.88
CA LYS A 303 17.73 -1.39 17.26
C LYS A 303 16.97 -0.39 18.14
N TRP A 304 16.74 0.83 17.69
CA TRP A 304 16.03 1.85 18.47
C TRP A 304 14.55 1.53 18.65
N VAL A 305 13.91 0.96 17.62
CA VAL A 305 12.50 0.56 17.66
C VAL A 305 12.31 -0.67 18.55
N LYS A 306 13.24 -1.65 18.54
CA LYS A 306 13.22 -2.77 19.49
C LYS A 306 13.40 -2.33 20.94
N GLU A 307 14.30 -1.38 21.21
CA GLU A 307 14.46 -0.80 22.55
C GLU A 307 13.16 -0.12 23.02
N PHE A 308 12.54 0.71 22.16
CA PHE A 308 11.23 1.32 22.45
C PHE A 308 10.15 0.27 22.74
N MET A 309 10.03 -0.76 21.90
CA MET A 309 9.07 -1.85 22.10
C MET A 309 9.31 -2.60 23.41
N ASN A 310 10.56 -2.89 23.77
CA ASN A 310 10.90 -3.56 25.01
C ASN A 310 10.43 -2.74 26.22
N LEU A 311 10.76 -1.44 26.25
CA LEU A 311 10.36 -0.52 27.33
C LEU A 311 8.84 -0.37 27.44
N MET A 312 8.13 -0.30 26.31
CA MET A 312 6.66 -0.26 26.30
C MET A 312 6.00 -1.57 26.76
N MET A 313 6.68 -2.71 26.59
CA MET A 313 6.18 -4.02 27.04
C MET A 313 6.51 -4.33 28.50
N THR A 314 7.63 -3.86 29.05
CA THR A 314 8.00 -4.08 30.46
C THR A 314 7.56 -2.96 31.40
N GLY A 315 7.39 -1.74 30.89
CA GLY A 315 7.20 -0.54 31.70
C GLY A 315 8.50 0.02 32.31
N ASP A 316 9.66 -0.48 31.88
CA ASP A 316 10.96 -0.05 32.39
C ASP A 316 11.37 1.37 31.92
N MET A 317 12.33 1.95 32.64
CA MET A 317 12.92 3.25 32.31
C MET A 317 14.18 3.07 31.45
N ALA A 318 14.17 3.65 30.23
CA ALA A 318 15.30 3.65 29.28
C ALA A 318 16.65 4.09 29.88
N MET A 319 16.62 4.86 30.97
CA MET A 319 17.78 5.31 31.72
C MET A 319 17.45 5.33 33.21
N SER A 320 18.31 4.76 34.04
CA SER A 320 18.28 4.93 35.50
C SER A 320 18.28 6.40 35.90
N SER A 321 17.56 6.77 36.95
CA SER A 321 17.37 8.16 37.44
C SER A 321 18.66 8.97 37.48
N ASP A 322 19.76 8.40 37.99
CA ASP A 322 21.05 9.10 38.12
C ASP A 322 21.67 9.45 36.75
N LYS A 323 21.53 8.55 35.75
CA LYS A 323 21.96 8.79 34.37
C LYS A 323 21.06 9.84 33.70
N LEU A 324 19.77 9.89 34.02
CA LEU A 324 18.86 10.93 33.55
C LEU A 324 19.23 12.30 34.14
N VAL A 325 19.47 12.39 35.44
CA VAL A 325 19.94 13.62 36.10
C VAL A 325 21.28 14.08 35.51
N ALA A 326 22.25 13.18 35.37
CA ALA A 326 23.54 13.50 34.75
C ALA A 326 23.40 14.02 33.31
N LYS A 327 22.55 13.39 32.48
CA LYS A 327 22.30 13.81 31.09
C LYS A 327 21.58 15.16 31.01
N LEU A 328 20.60 15.41 31.87
CA LEU A 328 19.90 16.70 31.96
C LEU A 328 20.84 17.82 32.41
N ASN A 329 21.74 17.56 33.35
CA ASN A 329 22.75 18.53 33.79
C ASN A 329 23.70 18.94 32.65
N VAL A 330 24.03 18.02 31.72
CA VAL A 330 24.81 18.34 30.51
C VAL A 330 23.98 19.11 29.48
N ILE A 331 22.71 18.74 29.25
CA ILE A 331 21.83 19.41 28.27
C ILE A 331 21.49 20.86 28.68
N ASN A 332 21.49 21.17 29.98
CA ASN A 332 21.33 22.53 30.48
C ASN A 332 22.56 23.43 30.23
N VAL A 333 23.70 22.88 29.82
CA VAL A 333 24.83 23.66 29.30
C VAL A 333 24.56 24.00 27.84
N LYS A 334 24.39 25.29 27.55
CA LYS A 334 24.27 25.76 26.16
C LYS A 334 25.52 25.33 25.37
N PRO A 335 25.40 24.58 24.27
CA PRO A 335 26.56 24.10 23.53
C PRO A 335 27.36 25.28 22.95
N GLU A 336 28.68 25.25 23.16
CA GLU A 336 29.61 26.22 22.59
C GLU A 336 30.02 25.79 21.17
N GLY A 337 29.79 26.68 20.20
CA GLY A 337 30.07 26.45 18.78
C GLY A 337 29.27 27.40 17.88
N ASP A 338 29.73 27.59 16.65
CA ASP A 338 29.10 28.47 15.67
C ASP A 338 27.84 27.83 15.04
N PHE A 339 26.75 27.81 15.81
CA PHE A 339 25.43 27.60 15.26
C PHE A 339 25.04 28.80 14.39
N PRO A 340 24.59 28.61 13.12
CA PRO A 340 24.13 29.72 12.30
C PRO A 340 22.99 30.45 13.01
N LYS A 341 23.06 31.79 13.07
CA LYS A 341 22.03 32.60 13.71
C LYS A 341 20.68 32.33 13.04
N ILE A 342 19.74 31.77 13.80
CA ILE A 342 18.34 31.68 13.40
C ILE A 342 17.76 33.10 13.51
N GLU A 343 17.92 33.89 12.44
CA GLU A 343 17.28 35.19 12.32
C GLU A 343 15.77 34.99 12.26
N LYS A 344 15.10 35.28 13.37
CA LYS A 344 13.64 35.39 13.41
C LYS A 344 13.23 36.61 12.61
N MET A 345 13.04 36.44 11.29
CA MET A 345 12.29 37.40 10.49
C MET A 345 10.95 37.66 11.18
N LYS A 346 10.77 38.88 11.68
CA LYS A 346 9.43 39.35 12.03
C LYS A 346 8.61 39.32 10.73
N VAL A 347 7.57 38.49 10.70
CA VAL A 347 6.49 38.70 9.75
C VAL A 347 5.84 40.02 10.14
N GLU A 348 6.11 41.08 9.38
CA GLU A 348 5.43 42.35 9.57
C GLU A 348 3.94 42.16 9.27
N ALA A 349 3.09 42.52 10.22
CA ALA A 349 1.66 42.41 10.05
C ALA A 349 1.20 43.39 8.96
N LYS A 350 0.73 42.89 7.83
CA LYS A 350 0.06 43.73 6.83
C LYS A 350 -1.10 44.48 7.50
N PRO A 351 -1.29 45.78 7.23
CA PRO A 351 -2.41 46.54 7.77
C PRO A 351 -3.76 45.91 7.41
N LYS A 352 -4.74 46.08 8.30
CA LYS A 352 -6.15 45.97 7.91
C LYS A 352 -6.51 47.18 7.06
N GLU A 353 -7.12 46.96 5.90
CA GLU A 353 -8.02 47.94 5.30
C GLU A 353 -9.46 47.61 5.71
N GLU A 354 -10.28 48.65 5.85
CA GLU A 354 -11.63 48.54 6.38
C GLU A 354 -12.69 48.37 5.27
N LYS A 355 -13.88 47.91 5.67
CA LYS A 355 -15.03 47.74 4.77
C LYS A 355 -15.43 49.05 4.09
N LYS A 356 -15.94 48.93 2.87
CA LYS A 356 -17.19 49.59 2.50
C LYS A 356 -18.19 48.56 1.97
N GLU A 357 -19.39 48.60 2.55
CA GLU A 357 -20.62 48.11 1.90
C GLU A 357 -20.98 49.11 0.78
N ASP A 358 -21.64 48.74 -0.32
CA ASP A 358 -23.03 48.26 -0.34
C ASP A 358 -23.34 47.42 -1.61
N ALA A 359 -24.46 46.69 -1.65
CA ALA A 359 -24.83 45.80 -2.76
C ALA A 359 -26.35 45.58 -2.96
N PRO A 360 -26.93 45.89 -4.14
CA PRO A 360 -28.29 45.49 -4.50
C PRO A 360 -28.38 44.07 -5.13
N LYS A 361 -29.46 43.37 -4.81
CA LYS A 361 -29.82 42.01 -5.30
C LYS A 361 -29.99 41.90 -6.82
N ALA A 362 -29.65 40.74 -7.40
CA ALA A 362 -30.58 39.86 -8.14
C ALA A 362 -29.93 38.49 -8.48
N SER A 363 -30.77 37.50 -8.80
CA SER A 363 -30.43 36.12 -9.18
C SER A 363 -31.46 35.61 -10.22
N PRO A 364 -31.38 34.36 -10.76
CA PRO A 364 -30.24 33.59 -11.28
C PRO A 364 -30.50 33.03 -12.72
N LYS A 365 -29.49 32.47 -13.43
CA LYS A 365 -29.66 31.27 -14.32
C LYS A 365 -28.38 30.63 -14.91
N GLU A 366 -28.60 29.52 -15.62
CA GLU A 366 -27.71 28.39 -15.97
C GLU A 366 -26.79 28.53 -17.22
N GLU A 367 -25.84 27.59 -17.31
CA GLU A 367 -25.19 26.94 -18.48
C GLU A 367 -24.66 27.73 -19.71
N ALA A 368 -23.37 27.51 -20.03
CA ALA A 368 -22.89 27.11 -21.37
C ALA A 368 -21.40 26.63 -21.37
N LYS A 369 -20.99 25.87 -22.40
CA LYS A 369 -19.61 25.34 -22.60
C LYS A 369 -18.66 26.35 -23.28
N PRO A 370 -17.34 26.29 -23.03
CA PRO A 370 -16.33 27.04 -23.80
C PRO A 370 -15.92 26.34 -25.13
N LYS A 371 -15.40 27.15 -26.08
CA LYS A 371 -14.61 26.72 -27.25
C LYS A 371 -13.14 27.19 -27.09
N PRO A 372 -12.15 26.53 -27.71
CA PRO A 372 -10.80 27.09 -27.90
C PRO A 372 -10.73 28.16 -29.01
N LYS A 373 -9.59 28.85 -29.08
CA LYS A 373 -9.27 29.97 -29.98
C LYS A 373 -7.91 29.75 -30.67
N GLU A 374 -7.77 30.20 -31.93
CA GLU A 374 -6.66 30.97 -32.56
C GLU A 374 -5.15 30.75 -32.18
N GLU A 375 -4.10 31.35 -32.78
CA GLU A 375 -3.80 32.44 -33.76
C GLU A 375 -2.39 32.09 -34.39
N GLU A 376 -1.92 32.45 -35.60
CA GLU A 376 -2.51 33.15 -36.75
C GLU A 376 -1.90 32.82 -38.16
N LYS A 377 -0.69 33.32 -38.56
CA LYS A 377 -0.14 33.25 -39.96
C LYS A 377 1.41 33.32 -40.07
N ILE A 378 1.97 32.95 -41.25
CA ILE A 378 2.99 33.70 -42.06
C ILE A 378 3.13 33.04 -43.46
N ALA A 379 3.60 33.76 -44.50
CA ALA A 379 3.45 33.36 -45.91
C ALA A 379 4.69 33.54 -46.81
N LYS A 380 4.75 32.80 -47.95
CA LYS A 380 5.31 33.26 -49.25
C LYS A 380 4.90 32.39 -50.46
N LYS A 381 5.01 32.96 -51.66
CA LYS A 381 4.74 32.46 -53.03
C LYS A 381 6.07 31.93 -53.69
N PRO A 382 6.17 31.49 -54.98
CA PRO A 382 5.17 31.39 -56.08
C PRO A 382 5.17 30.12 -57.01
N GLU A 383 4.12 29.96 -57.85
CA GLU A 383 4.09 29.52 -59.30
C GLU A 383 4.62 28.11 -59.75
N VAL A 384 4.22 27.43 -60.87
CA VAL A 384 3.11 27.55 -61.87
C VAL A 384 2.90 26.24 -62.71
N ALA A 385 1.68 26.07 -63.27
CA ALA A 385 1.19 25.25 -64.43
C ALA A 385 1.63 23.78 -64.77
N GLN A 386 0.63 22.87 -64.71
CA GLN A 386 0.05 21.98 -65.76
C GLN A 386 0.80 21.59 -67.07
N GLY A 387 0.57 20.33 -67.54
CA GLY A 387 0.32 20.04 -68.98
C GLY A 387 0.65 18.62 -69.54
N ASP A 388 -0.37 17.84 -69.96
CA ASP A 388 -0.49 16.99 -71.19
C ASP A 388 0.62 15.99 -71.65
N LYS A 389 0.47 15.03 -72.60
CA LYS A 389 -0.63 14.13 -73.08
C LYS A 389 -0.05 12.97 -73.94
N ALA A 390 -0.76 11.82 -73.99
CA ALA A 390 -1.01 10.93 -75.14
C ALA A 390 0.09 10.21 -76.02
N LYS A 391 -0.04 8.86 -76.09
CA LYS A 391 -0.10 7.96 -77.29
C LYS A 391 1.09 7.67 -78.27
N ALA A 392 1.31 6.35 -78.46
CA ALA A 392 1.21 5.55 -79.72
C ALA A 392 2.37 5.38 -80.74
N GLU A 393 2.63 4.09 -81.07
CA GLU A 393 2.84 3.47 -82.42
C GLU A 393 4.08 3.81 -83.32
N ALA A 394 4.53 2.98 -84.28
CA ALA A 394 4.51 1.51 -84.53
C ALA A 394 5.32 1.12 -85.80
N LYS A 395 5.54 -0.21 -86.04
CA LYS A 395 6.06 -0.87 -87.29
C LYS A 395 7.56 -0.65 -87.58
N ALA A 396 8.28 -1.46 -88.37
CA ALA A 396 8.00 -2.63 -89.24
C ALA A 396 9.06 -3.74 -88.95
N LYS A 397 8.85 -5.07 -89.08
CA LYS A 397 8.51 -5.92 -90.25
C LYS A 397 9.52 -5.79 -91.41
N ILE A 398 10.03 -6.83 -92.09
CA ILE A 398 9.81 -8.31 -92.09
C ILE A 398 11.13 -8.96 -92.67
N GLU A 399 11.52 -10.22 -92.44
CA GLU A 399 11.17 -11.46 -93.20
C GLU A 399 11.97 -12.66 -92.62
N ALA A 400 11.78 -13.90 -93.11
CA ALA A 400 12.24 -15.19 -92.51
C ALA A 400 11.50 -15.58 -91.20
N GLU A 401 10.17 -15.63 -91.15
CA GLU A 401 9.22 -16.40 -91.99
C GLU A 401 9.23 -17.93 -91.81
N THR A 402 8.04 -18.42 -91.44
CA THR A 402 7.34 -19.62 -91.95
C THR A 402 7.79 -21.07 -91.67
N GLU A 403 8.68 -21.37 -90.72
CA GLU A 403 8.65 -22.74 -90.12
C GLU A 403 8.87 -22.84 -88.58
N ALA A 404 9.08 -21.74 -87.87
CA ALA A 404 9.31 -21.73 -86.42
C ALA A 404 8.13 -21.16 -85.59
N LYS A 405 6.87 -21.34 -86.02
CA LYS A 405 5.68 -20.78 -85.33
C LYS A 405 4.56 -21.75 -84.94
N ALA A 406 4.71 -23.05 -85.24
CA ALA A 406 3.72 -24.06 -84.88
C ALA A 406 3.96 -24.75 -83.52
N ARG A 407 5.12 -24.52 -82.88
CA ARG A 407 5.51 -25.25 -81.65
C ARG A 407 5.53 -24.41 -80.37
N ASP A 408 5.88 -23.12 -80.46
CA ASP A 408 5.97 -22.25 -79.28
C ASP A 408 4.61 -21.69 -78.81
N GLU A 409 3.65 -21.48 -79.72
CA GLU A 409 2.27 -21.11 -79.32
C GLU A 409 1.57 -22.20 -78.51
N ALA A 410 1.99 -23.46 -78.64
CA ALA A 410 1.47 -24.57 -77.84
C ALA A 410 2.10 -24.63 -76.44
N LYS A 411 3.36 -24.19 -76.29
CA LYS A 411 4.07 -24.18 -75.00
C LYS A 411 3.74 -22.94 -74.17
N ALA A 412 3.73 -21.75 -74.79
CA ALA A 412 3.41 -20.50 -74.10
C ALA A 412 1.99 -20.49 -73.50
N LYS A 413 0.99 -21.04 -74.22
CA LYS A 413 -0.38 -21.16 -73.69
C LYS A 413 -0.49 -22.17 -72.55
N ALA A 414 0.33 -23.22 -72.53
CA ALA A 414 0.35 -24.20 -71.45
C ALA A 414 1.01 -23.63 -70.18
N GLU A 415 2.10 -22.88 -70.31
CA GLU A 415 2.77 -22.23 -69.17
C GLU A 415 1.94 -21.05 -68.62
N GLU A 416 1.33 -20.21 -69.46
CA GLU A 416 0.44 -19.14 -69.00
C GLU A 416 -0.86 -19.68 -68.35
N GLU A 417 -1.44 -20.78 -68.85
CA GLU A 417 -2.62 -21.40 -68.20
C GLU A 417 -2.25 -22.08 -66.87
N ALA A 418 -1.06 -22.67 -66.76
CA ALA A 418 -0.55 -23.25 -65.51
C ALA A 418 -0.30 -22.15 -64.47
N GLU A 419 0.42 -21.09 -64.83
CA GLU A 419 0.74 -19.97 -63.94
C GLU A 419 -0.53 -19.27 -63.44
N ARG A 420 -1.47 -18.95 -64.36
CA ARG A 420 -2.80 -18.39 -64.01
C ARG A 420 -3.68 -19.33 -63.19
N LYS A 421 -3.45 -20.65 -63.20
CA LYS A 421 -4.11 -21.60 -62.30
C LYS A 421 -3.45 -21.57 -60.92
N SER A 422 -2.12 -21.64 -60.84
CA SER A 422 -1.41 -21.56 -59.55
C SER A 422 -1.63 -20.24 -58.82
N GLU A 423 -1.64 -19.09 -59.53
CA GLU A 423 -1.95 -17.80 -58.92
C GLU A 423 -3.39 -17.74 -58.41
N LYS A 424 -4.36 -18.23 -59.18
CA LYS A 424 -5.77 -18.25 -58.74
C LYS A 424 -5.99 -19.19 -57.56
N GLU A 425 -5.36 -20.35 -57.54
CA GLU A 425 -5.48 -21.29 -56.43
C GLU A 425 -4.75 -20.80 -55.17
N ALA A 426 -3.59 -20.17 -55.31
CA ALA A 426 -2.88 -19.51 -54.22
C ALA A 426 -3.67 -18.32 -53.66
N LYS A 427 -4.27 -17.49 -54.54
CA LYS A 427 -5.07 -16.34 -54.13
C LYS A 427 -6.39 -16.75 -53.48
N ALA A 428 -7.09 -17.74 -54.03
CA ALA A 428 -8.29 -18.30 -53.40
C ALA A 428 -7.98 -18.96 -52.04
N LYS A 429 -6.84 -19.63 -51.89
CA LYS A 429 -6.37 -20.14 -50.59
C LYS A 429 -6.07 -18.99 -49.62
N ALA A 430 -5.32 -17.98 -50.05
CA ALA A 430 -5.01 -16.81 -49.22
C ALA A 430 -6.27 -16.06 -48.77
N GLU A 431 -7.19 -15.75 -49.68
CA GLU A 431 -8.48 -15.12 -49.37
C GLU A 431 -9.30 -16.00 -48.41
N SER A 432 -9.36 -17.32 -48.61
CA SER A 432 -10.07 -18.23 -47.68
C SER A 432 -9.40 -18.35 -46.30
N GLU A 433 -8.08 -18.23 -46.21
CA GLU A 433 -7.33 -18.32 -44.96
C GLU A 433 -7.35 -16.98 -44.19
N GLU A 434 -7.40 -15.85 -44.91
CA GLU A 434 -7.62 -14.51 -44.36
C GLU A 434 -9.07 -14.34 -43.87
N GLU A 435 -10.07 -14.80 -44.62
CA GLU A 435 -11.46 -14.88 -44.15
C GLU A 435 -11.58 -15.81 -42.93
N ALA A 436 -10.95 -16.99 -42.95
CA ALA A 436 -10.96 -17.91 -41.80
C ALA A 436 -10.31 -17.29 -40.55
N LYS A 437 -9.20 -16.56 -40.71
CA LYS A 437 -8.55 -15.81 -39.62
C LYS A 437 -9.42 -14.65 -39.14
N ALA A 438 -10.04 -13.87 -40.04
CA ALA A 438 -10.94 -12.78 -39.69
C ALA A 438 -12.18 -13.28 -38.93
N VAL A 439 -12.79 -14.40 -39.35
CA VAL A 439 -13.92 -15.04 -38.67
C VAL A 439 -13.49 -15.61 -37.32
N ALA A 440 -12.33 -16.26 -37.22
CA ALA A 440 -11.80 -16.78 -35.96
C ALA A 440 -11.46 -15.64 -34.98
N GLU A 441 -10.86 -14.55 -35.43
CA GLU A 441 -10.52 -13.39 -34.60
C GLU A 441 -11.77 -12.60 -34.19
N ALA A 442 -12.75 -12.45 -35.09
CA ALA A 442 -14.06 -11.86 -34.77
C ALA A 442 -14.80 -12.69 -33.72
N LYS A 443 -14.77 -14.03 -33.84
CA LYS A 443 -15.34 -14.95 -32.85
C LYS A 443 -14.60 -14.88 -31.52
N ALA A 444 -13.27 -14.86 -31.53
CA ALA A 444 -12.47 -14.70 -30.31
C ALA A 444 -12.73 -13.36 -29.61
N LYS A 445 -12.87 -12.26 -30.37
CA LYS A 445 -13.26 -10.93 -29.85
C LYS A 445 -14.69 -10.90 -29.30
N ALA A 446 -15.61 -11.66 -29.90
CA ALA A 446 -16.98 -11.83 -29.38
C ALA A 446 -17.01 -12.66 -28.09
N ASP A 447 -16.35 -13.81 -28.05
CA ASP A 447 -16.25 -14.67 -26.86
C ASP A 447 -15.50 -13.97 -25.71
N ALA A 448 -14.49 -13.15 -26.01
CA ALA A 448 -13.81 -12.32 -25.03
C ALA A 448 -14.74 -11.25 -24.43
N LYS A 449 -15.48 -10.50 -25.27
CA LYS A 449 -16.48 -9.52 -24.79
C LYS A 449 -17.59 -10.18 -24.00
N ALA A 450 -18.09 -11.35 -24.42
CA ALA A 450 -19.12 -12.08 -23.69
C ALA A 450 -18.63 -12.51 -22.30
N LYS A 451 -17.39 -13.00 -22.18
CA LYS A 451 -16.76 -13.29 -20.87
C LYS A 451 -16.58 -12.03 -20.03
N GLU A 452 -16.13 -10.93 -20.64
CA GLU A 452 -15.93 -9.65 -19.95
C GLU A 452 -17.25 -9.07 -19.41
N GLU A 453 -18.36 -9.16 -20.16
CA GLU A 453 -19.68 -8.73 -19.68
C GLU A 453 -20.25 -9.66 -18.59
N VAL A 454 -20.08 -10.98 -18.71
CA VAL A 454 -20.45 -11.94 -17.66
C VAL A 454 -19.66 -11.67 -16.38
N GLU A 455 -18.35 -11.41 -16.47
CA GLU A 455 -17.51 -11.09 -15.32
C GLU A 455 -17.86 -9.73 -14.71
N LYS A 456 -18.11 -8.70 -15.53
CA LYS A 456 -18.61 -7.39 -15.06
C LYS A 456 -19.96 -7.50 -14.37
N LYS A 457 -20.86 -8.35 -14.87
CA LYS A 457 -22.16 -8.62 -14.24
C LYS A 457 -21.97 -9.33 -12.89
N ALA A 458 -21.18 -10.39 -12.85
CA ALA A 458 -20.87 -11.12 -11.62
C ALA A 458 -20.16 -10.24 -10.57
N LYS A 459 -19.25 -9.35 -10.98
CA LYS A 459 -18.60 -8.36 -10.10
C LYS A 459 -19.61 -7.35 -9.54
N LYS A 460 -20.53 -6.82 -10.36
CA LYS A 460 -21.62 -5.94 -9.89
C LYS A 460 -22.56 -6.65 -8.93
N GLU A 461 -22.92 -7.90 -9.22
CA GLU A 461 -23.86 -8.70 -8.42
C GLU A 461 -23.25 -9.09 -7.07
N ALA A 462 -21.98 -9.52 -7.05
CA ALA A 462 -21.23 -9.78 -5.82
C ALA A 462 -21.04 -8.51 -4.97
N LYS A 463 -20.72 -7.36 -5.60
CA LYS A 463 -20.61 -6.07 -4.91
C LYS A 463 -21.95 -5.64 -4.30
N ALA A 464 -23.04 -5.69 -5.07
CA ALA A 464 -24.37 -5.34 -4.57
C ALA A 464 -24.82 -6.24 -3.42
N LYS A 465 -24.49 -7.55 -3.46
CA LYS A 465 -24.74 -8.46 -2.33
C LYS A 465 -23.94 -8.06 -1.09
N ALA A 466 -22.64 -7.78 -1.23
CA ALA A 466 -21.79 -7.35 -0.12
C ALA A 466 -22.21 -5.99 0.47
N GLU A 467 -22.67 -5.05 -0.36
CA GLU A 467 -23.22 -3.77 0.07
C GLU A 467 -24.53 -3.97 0.86
N ALA A 468 -25.44 -4.83 0.39
CA ALA A 468 -26.69 -5.15 1.10
C ALA A 468 -26.45 -5.88 2.44
N GLU A 469 -25.54 -6.84 2.46
CA GLU A 469 -25.14 -7.59 3.68
C GLU A 469 -24.44 -6.67 4.70
N LEU A 470 -23.69 -5.66 4.22
CA LEU A 470 -23.13 -4.60 5.05
C LEU A 470 -24.19 -3.63 5.59
N GLU A 471 -25.24 -3.31 4.83
CA GLU A 471 -26.37 -2.48 5.29
C GLU A 471 -27.22 -3.21 6.34
N GLU A 472 -27.51 -4.50 6.14
CA GLU A 472 -28.19 -5.31 7.15
C GLU A 472 -27.37 -5.41 8.45
N LEU A 473 -26.05 -5.58 8.33
CA LEU A 473 -25.15 -5.57 9.49
C LEU A 473 -25.13 -4.21 10.21
N LYS A 474 -25.16 -3.08 9.49
CA LYS A 474 -25.29 -1.74 10.10
C LYS A 474 -26.61 -1.61 10.85
N ALA A 475 -27.74 -1.94 10.21
CA ALA A 475 -29.07 -1.86 10.82
C ALA A 475 -29.22 -2.79 12.04
N LYS A 476 -28.57 -3.97 12.03
CA LYS A 476 -28.47 -4.84 13.20
C LYS A 476 -27.66 -4.19 14.33
N ARG A 477 -26.48 -3.62 14.02
CA ARG A 477 -25.60 -2.95 14.99
C ARG A 477 -26.23 -1.71 15.62
N GLU A 478 -26.99 -0.91 14.87
CA GLU A 478 -27.73 0.22 15.43
C GLU A 478 -28.79 -0.24 16.43
N ARG A 479 -29.61 -1.24 16.07
CA ARG A 479 -30.60 -1.85 16.98
C ARG A 479 -29.97 -2.49 18.22
N GLU A 480 -28.76 -3.05 18.11
CA GLU A 480 -28.02 -3.60 19.24
C GLU A 480 -27.40 -2.49 20.12
N LYS A 481 -26.92 -1.40 19.52
CA LYS A 481 -26.47 -0.20 20.22
C LYS A 481 -27.61 0.46 21.00
N GLU A 482 -28.78 0.65 20.39
CA GLU A 482 -30.00 1.16 21.05
C GLU A 482 -30.39 0.30 22.26
N LYS A 483 -30.40 -1.03 22.09
CA LYS A 483 -30.66 -1.98 23.20
C LYS A 483 -29.60 -1.91 24.30
N ARG A 484 -28.32 -1.71 23.96
CA ARG A 484 -27.21 -1.58 24.93
C ARG A 484 -27.27 -0.24 25.67
N GLU A 485 -27.68 0.84 24.98
CA GLU A 485 -27.90 2.17 25.56
C GLU A 485 -29.11 2.17 26.50
N ALA A 486 -30.23 1.57 26.10
CA ALA A 486 -31.40 1.38 26.95
C ALA A 486 -31.05 0.57 28.22
N LYS A 487 -30.31 -0.54 28.09
CA LYS A 487 -29.80 -1.30 29.24
C LYS A 487 -28.82 -0.52 30.10
N ARG A 488 -27.99 0.37 29.53
CA ARG A 488 -27.09 1.22 30.31
C ARG A 488 -27.90 2.21 31.15
N ILE A 489 -28.90 2.86 30.56
CA ILE A 489 -29.82 3.77 31.25
C ILE A 489 -30.62 3.04 32.35
N GLU A 490 -31.06 1.81 32.10
CA GLU A 490 -31.73 0.95 33.08
C GLU A 490 -30.81 0.63 34.29
N VAL A 491 -29.56 0.22 34.03
CA VAL A 491 -28.57 -0.05 35.08
C VAL A 491 -28.16 1.21 35.84
N GLU A 492 -27.94 2.33 35.15
CA GLU A 492 -27.66 3.64 35.74
C GLU A 492 -28.83 4.11 36.63
N ALA A 493 -30.08 3.90 36.22
CA ALA A 493 -31.27 4.20 37.02
C ALA A 493 -31.39 3.31 38.26
N VAL A 494 -31.12 2.01 38.14
CA VAL A 494 -31.09 1.06 39.28
C VAL A 494 -29.97 1.41 40.26
N GLN A 495 -28.78 1.78 39.78
CA GLN A 495 -27.67 2.24 40.61
C GLN A 495 -27.95 3.59 41.28
N ALA A 496 -28.61 4.53 40.59
CA ALA A 496 -29.05 5.80 41.17
C ALA A 496 -30.11 5.59 42.28
N ALA A 497 -31.06 4.68 42.07
CA ALA A 497 -32.05 4.30 43.09
C ALA A 497 -31.39 3.63 44.31
N ALA A 498 -30.41 2.74 44.11
CA ALA A 498 -29.64 2.12 45.19
C ALA A 498 -28.69 3.12 45.91
N GLY A 499 -28.25 4.17 45.22
CA GLY A 499 -27.35 5.21 45.74
C GLY A 499 -28.02 6.30 46.59
N ALA A 500 -29.35 6.27 46.76
CA ALA A 500 -30.17 7.33 47.37
C ALA A 500 -30.05 7.44 48.91
N ALA A 501 -28.82 7.40 49.45
CA ALA A 501 -28.54 7.44 50.89
C ALA A 501 -27.38 8.40 51.28
N ARG A 502 -27.07 9.41 50.45
CA ARG A 502 -26.10 10.48 50.79
C ARG A 502 -26.59 11.86 50.35
N HIS A 503 -27.04 12.68 51.29
CA HIS A 503 -27.23 14.11 51.06
C HIS A 503 -25.89 14.78 50.79
N ALA A 504 -25.67 15.21 49.54
CA ALA A 504 -24.60 16.16 49.23
C ALA A 504 -25.08 17.57 49.61
N THR A 505 -24.43 18.20 50.59
CA THR A 505 -24.62 19.63 50.86
C THR A 505 -23.97 20.45 49.73
N PRO A 506 -24.58 21.58 49.30
CA PRO A 506 -23.96 22.46 48.32
C PRO A 506 -22.66 23.06 48.87
N ALA A 507 -21.69 23.28 47.99
CA ALA A 507 -20.40 23.86 48.36
C ALA A 507 -20.60 25.30 48.88
N ALA A 508 -19.94 25.64 49.99
CA ALA A 508 -20.11 26.93 50.67
C ALA A 508 -19.74 28.18 49.84
N VAL A 509 -19.06 28.00 48.69
CA VAL A 509 -18.80 29.05 47.70
C VAL A 509 -19.09 28.49 46.31
N HIS A 510 -20.06 29.09 45.60
CA HIS A 510 -20.38 28.76 44.22
C HIS A 510 -19.55 29.61 43.25
N LEU A 511 -18.41 29.09 42.80
CA LEU A 511 -17.57 29.76 41.80
C LEU A 511 -18.33 29.96 40.48
N THR A 512 -18.30 31.19 39.98
CA THR A 512 -18.80 31.55 38.64
C THR A 512 -18.09 30.75 37.54
N HIS A 513 -18.63 30.79 36.32
CA HIS A 513 -18.00 30.13 35.18
C HIS A 513 -16.60 30.68 34.92
N THR A 514 -16.43 32.01 35.01
CA THR A 514 -15.14 32.71 34.85
C THR A 514 -14.13 32.31 35.92
N GLU A 515 -14.52 32.24 37.20
CA GLU A 515 -13.60 31.83 38.27
C GLU A 515 -13.19 30.36 38.15
N ARG A 516 -14.07 29.48 37.68
CA ARG A 516 -13.71 28.08 37.37
C ARG A 516 -12.68 27.99 36.24
N ILE A 517 -12.82 28.80 35.19
CA ILE A 517 -11.84 28.90 34.11
C ILE A 517 -10.49 29.42 34.64
N ILE A 518 -10.49 30.48 35.46
CA ILE A 518 -9.27 31.06 36.05
C ILE A 518 -8.57 30.05 36.97
N ALA A 519 -9.32 29.36 37.85
CA ALA A 519 -8.77 28.34 38.74
C ALA A 519 -8.16 27.16 37.96
N TYR A 520 -8.79 26.76 36.85
CA TYR A 520 -8.26 25.73 35.96
C TYR A 520 -6.97 26.18 35.24
N LEU A 521 -6.97 27.40 34.67
CA LEU A 521 -5.79 27.99 34.02
C LEU A 521 -4.60 28.14 34.98
N ASN A 522 -4.83 28.56 36.22
CA ASN A 522 -3.78 28.70 37.23
C ASN A 522 -3.21 27.33 37.62
N ARG A 523 -4.07 26.31 37.79
CA ARG A 523 -3.66 24.92 38.03
C ARG A 523 -2.81 24.34 36.88
N VAL A 524 -3.21 24.60 35.63
CA VAL A 524 -2.52 24.08 34.43
C VAL A 524 -1.17 24.77 34.20
N HIS A 525 -1.12 26.11 34.34
CA HIS A 525 0.09 26.88 33.98
C HIS A 525 1.14 27.01 35.09
N LYS A 526 0.86 26.55 36.32
CA LYS A 526 1.77 26.66 37.49
C LYS A 526 2.39 28.05 37.67
N ARG A 527 1.64 29.12 37.39
CA ARG A 527 2.04 30.49 37.71
C ARG A 527 1.68 30.78 39.17
N SER A 528 2.63 30.50 40.06
CA SER A 528 2.76 31.11 41.38
C SER A 528 3.26 32.54 41.25
#